data_AF-A0A2N3Y573-F1
#
_entry.id   AF-A0A2N3Y573-F1
#
_cell.length_a   1.000
_cell.length_b   1.000
_cell.length_c   1.000
_cell.angle_alpha   90.00
_cell.angle_beta   90.00
_cell.angle_gamma   90.00
#
_symmetry.space_group_name_H-M   'P 1'
#
loop_
_entity.id
_entity.type
_entity.pdbx_description
1 polymer ?
#
loop_
_entity_poly.entity_id
_entity_poly.type
_entity_poly.pdbx_seq_one_letter_code
_entity_poly.pdbx_strand_id
1 'polypeptide(L)'
;MSDLPDNGQAETPLMPLMSLTPIVTYKSPEVGTPMTYGLKEAQLAKIIQATDDALAKMRQLNNNVSAQASALMSANQSNSGKILNDRFSVWAQDFGQIAANLSLLNAKVKALRQVMLHASEDSDSQASH
;
A
#
# COMPACT_ATOMS: atom_id res chain seq x y z
N MET A 1 1.70 17.18 -69.72
CA MET A 1 2.23 15.95 -70.32
C MET A 1 3.51 15.62 -69.58
N SER A 2 3.49 14.64 -68.68
CA SER A 2 3.89 13.24 -68.98
C SER A 2 5.41 13.12 -68.85
N ASP A 3 6.03 12.14 -68.21
CA ASP A 3 5.65 10.91 -67.51
C ASP A 3 6.96 10.44 -66.84
N LEU A 4 6.90 9.67 -65.76
CA LEU A 4 8.03 8.83 -65.34
C LEU A 4 8.33 7.79 -66.43
N PRO A 5 9.59 7.37 -66.60
CA PRO A 5 9.89 5.95 -66.37
C PRO A 5 11.26 5.73 -65.69
N ASP A 6 11.38 4.81 -64.74
CA ASP A 6 11.64 3.35 -64.89
C ASP A 6 13.13 3.01 -64.74
N ASN A 7 13.46 2.57 -63.51
CA ASN A 7 14.12 1.31 -63.17
C ASN A 7 15.32 0.81 -64.02
N GLY A 8 16.41 0.45 -63.33
CA GLY A 8 17.22 -0.69 -63.77
C GLY A 8 18.74 -0.55 -63.76
N GLN A 9 19.34 -1.03 -62.66
CA GLN A 9 20.55 -1.87 -62.60
C GLN A 9 21.95 -1.29 -62.90
N ALA A 10 22.89 -1.50 -61.97
CA ALA A 10 24.06 -2.41 -62.13
C ALA A 10 24.94 -2.39 -60.85
N GLU A 11 25.01 -3.49 -60.09
CA GLU A 11 26.09 -4.51 -60.07
C GLU A 11 27.22 -4.25 -59.02
N THR A 12 27.33 -5.20 -58.09
CA THR A 12 28.28 -5.41 -56.96
C THR A 12 29.69 -5.86 -57.42
N PRO A 13 30.83 -5.72 -56.68
CA PRO A 13 31.17 -6.63 -55.55
C PRO A 13 32.22 -6.23 -54.45
N LEU A 14 32.04 -6.83 -53.25
CA LEU A 14 33.00 -7.48 -52.31
C LEU A 14 34.15 -6.73 -51.55
N MET A 15 33.86 -6.44 -50.26
CA MET A 15 34.60 -6.81 -48.99
C MET A 15 35.94 -6.09 -48.63
N PRO A 16 36.46 -6.09 -47.35
CA PRO A 16 35.96 -6.66 -46.08
C PRO A 16 36.07 -5.77 -44.80
N LEU A 17 35.51 -6.28 -43.70
CA LEU A 17 35.87 -6.08 -42.28
C LEU A 17 35.73 -4.68 -41.67
N MET A 18 34.68 -4.49 -40.86
CA MET A 18 34.88 -4.12 -39.45
C MET A 18 33.88 -4.85 -38.54
N SER A 19 34.47 -5.47 -37.52
CA SER A 19 33.94 -6.19 -36.37
C SER A 19 32.45 -6.11 -36.05
N LEU A 20 31.88 -7.30 -35.85
CA LEU A 20 30.71 -7.58 -35.02
C LEU A 20 30.80 -6.81 -33.69
N THR A 21 29.98 -5.78 -33.51
CA THR A 21 29.52 -5.45 -32.17
C THR A 21 28.52 -6.53 -31.76
N PRO A 22 28.66 -7.17 -30.58
CA PRO A 22 27.66 -8.11 -30.14
C PRO A 22 26.32 -7.37 -30.08
N ILE A 23 25.33 -7.89 -30.80
CA ILE A 23 23.94 -7.66 -30.43
C ILE A 23 23.88 -8.18 -29.00
N VAL A 24 23.76 -7.27 -28.04
CA VAL A 24 23.21 -7.64 -26.74
C VAL A 24 21.85 -8.19 -27.09
N THR A 25 21.75 -9.52 -27.17
CA THR A 25 20.47 -10.20 -27.04
C THR A 25 19.97 -9.75 -25.68
N TYR A 26 19.14 -8.71 -25.68
CA TYR A 26 18.25 -8.47 -24.57
C TYR A 26 17.41 -9.73 -24.53
N LYS A 27 17.79 -10.66 -23.65
CA LYS A 27 16.87 -11.67 -23.16
C LYS A 27 15.62 -10.88 -22.83
N SER A 28 14.56 -11.07 -23.62
CA SER A 28 13.24 -10.50 -23.30
C SER A 28 13.06 -10.66 -21.81
N PRO A 29 12.70 -9.60 -21.05
CA PRO A 29 12.40 -9.81 -19.65
C PRO A 29 11.38 -10.94 -19.62
N GLU A 30 11.80 -12.09 -19.08
CA GLU A 30 10.91 -13.18 -18.76
C GLU A 30 9.75 -12.51 -18.04
N VAL A 31 8.55 -12.75 -18.55
CA VAL A 31 7.26 -12.36 -17.98
C VAL A 31 7.44 -12.25 -16.48
N GLY A 32 7.43 -11.01 -15.99
CA GLY A 32 7.94 -10.67 -14.67
C GLY A 32 7.46 -11.72 -13.70
N THR A 33 8.39 -12.40 -13.04
CA THR A 33 8.05 -13.23 -11.88
C THR A 33 7.12 -12.35 -11.04
N PRO A 34 5.85 -12.76 -10.84
CA PRO A 34 4.94 -11.97 -10.04
C PRO A 34 5.68 -11.80 -8.72
N MET A 35 6.02 -10.54 -8.41
CA MET A 35 6.75 -10.19 -7.22
C MET A 35 6.18 -11.04 -6.11
N THR A 36 6.98 -12.00 -5.62
CA THR A 36 6.63 -12.82 -4.47
C THR A 36 6.73 -11.87 -3.28
N TYR A 37 5.76 -10.95 -3.21
CA TYR A 37 5.64 -9.89 -2.23
C TYR A 37 5.36 -10.65 -0.94
N GLY A 38 6.41 -10.83 -0.13
CA GLY A 38 6.45 -11.79 0.99
C GLY A 38 5.46 -11.57 2.14
N LEU A 39 4.43 -10.73 1.95
CA LEU A 39 3.25 -10.67 2.80
C LEU A 39 2.22 -11.64 2.27
N LYS A 40 2.10 -12.81 2.90
CA LYS A 40 1.04 -13.77 2.57
C LYS A 40 -0.30 -13.12 2.92
N GLU A 41 -1.32 -13.29 2.07
CA GLU A 41 -2.70 -12.83 2.28
C GLU A 41 -3.21 -13.10 3.73
N ALA A 42 -2.90 -14.28 4.26
CA ALA A 42 -3.21 -14.67 5.64
C ALA A 42 -2.54 -13.78 6.71
N GLN A 43 -1.35 -13.25 6.46
CA GLN A 43 -0.67 -12.30 7.35
C GLN A 43 -1.36 -10.93 7.32
N LEU A 44 -1.78 -10.45 6.14
CA LEU A 44 -2.53 -9.20 6.03
C LEU A 44 -3.87 -9.30 6.78
N ALA A 45 -4.59 -10.41 6.62
CA ALA A 45 -5.81 -10.68 7.36
C ALA A 45 -5.59 -10.66 8.89
N LYS A 46 -4.50 -11.27 9.38
CA LYS A 46 -4.13 -11.24 10.81
C LYS A 46 -3.80 -9.83 11.30
N ILE A 47 -3.06 -9.05 10.52
CA ILE A 47 -2.72 -7.66 10.86
C ILE A 47 -4.01 -6.82 10.94
N ILE A 48 -4.92 -7.00 10.00
CA ILE A 48 -6.21 -6.31 9.97
C ILE A 48 -7.00 -6.63 11.24
N GLN A 49 -7.15 -7.91 11.56
CA GLN A 49 -7.89 -8.36 12.74
C GLN A 49 -7.26 -7.80 14.02
N ALA A 50 -5.95 -7.93 14.19
CA ALA A 50 -5.25 -7.42 15.37
C ALA A 50 -5.42 -5.90 15.53
N THR A 51 -5.45 -5.16 14.42
CA THR A 51 -5.63 -3.70 14.43
C THR A 51 -7.08 -3.32 14.79
N ASP A 52 -8.06 -4.03 14.24
CA ASP A 52 -9.49 -3.82 14.58
C ASP A 52 -9.75 -4.14 16.07
N ASP A 53 -9.16 -5.22 16.60
CA ASP A 53 -9.24 -5.57 18.02
C ASP A 53 -8.59 -4.52 18.93
N ALA A 54 -7.42 -4.00 18.53
CA ALA A 54 -6.73 -2.95 19.27
C ALA A 54 -7.56 -1.65 19.30
N LEU A 55 -8.14 -1.26 18.16
CA LEU A 55 -9.04 -0.09 18.09
C LEU A 55 -10.26 -0.24 18.99
N ALA A 56 -10.86 -1.43 19.06
CA ALA A 56 -11.99 -1.70 19.95
C ALA A 56 -11.58 -1.57 21.44
N LYS A 57 -10.47 -2.19 21.84
CA LYS A 57 -9.93 -2.09 23.21
C LYS A 57 -9.56 -0.65 23.58
N MET A 58 -8.97 0.07 22.64
CA MET A 58 -8.65 1.49 22.81
C MET A 58 -9.92 2.31 23.08
N ARG A 59 -10.99 2.14 22.30
CA ARG A 59 -12.26 2.85 22.53
C ARG A 59 -12.81 2.57 23.92
N GLN A 60 -12.77 1.30 24.35
CA GLN A 60 -13.19 0.91 25.70
C GLN A 60 -12.34 1.61 26.77
N LEU A 61 -11.02 1.65 26.61
CA LEU A 61 -10.12 2.35 27.53
C LEU A 61 -10.48 3.84 27.62
N ASN A 62 -10.65 4.51 26.48
CA ASN A 62 -10.99 5.93 26.46
C ASN A 62 -12.33 6.23 27.12
N ASN A 63 -13.34 5.37 26.92
CA ASN A 63 -14.64 5.50 27.58
C ASN A 63 -14.50 5.36 29.10
N ASN A 64 -13.72 4.38 29.57
CA ASN A 64 -13.47 4.17 31.01
C ASN A 64 -12.75 5.36 31.65
N VAL A 65 -11.74 5.91 30.97
CA VAL A 65 -11.02 7.10 31.45
C VAL A 65 -11.94 8.31 31.47
N SER A 66 -12.74 8.52 30.42
CA SER A 66 -13.67 9.65 30.31
C SER A 66 -14.78 9.61 31.37
N ALA A 67 -15.29 8.42 31.69
CA ALA A 67 -16.28 8.23 32.74
C ALA A 67 -15.70 8.58 34.13
N GLN A 68 -14.48 8.13 34.43
CA GLN A 68 -13.79 8.47 35.68
C GLN A 68 -13.44 9.95 35.76
N ALA A 69 -12.99 10.55 34.65
CA ALA A 69 -12.72 11.98 34.57
C ALA A 69 -13.97 12.81 34.91
N SER A 70 -15.12 12.44 34.33
CA SER A 70 -16.39 13.12 34.57
C SER A 70 -16.82 13.06 36.04
N ALA A 71 -16.64 11.89 36.68
CA ALA A 71 -16.94 11.69 38.10
C ALA A 71 -16.00 12.50 39.02
N LEU A 72 -14.72 12.62 38.65
CA LEU A 72 -13.74 13.38 39.44
C LEU A 72 -13.94 14.89 39.30
N MET A 73 -14.32 15.37 38.11
CA MET A 73 -14.58 16.80 37.87
C MET A 73 -15.80 17.30 38.65
N SER A 74 -16.88 16.52 38.73
CA SER A 74 -18.07 16.91 39.50
C SER A 74 -17.80 16.99 41.01
N ALA A 75 -16.85 16.19 41.50
CA ALA A 75 -16.48 16.13 42.92
C ALA A 75 -15.39 17.13 43.32
N ASN A 76 -14.63 17.72 42.38
CA ASN A 76 -13.40 18.44 42.70
C ASN A 76 -13.23 19.78 41.96
N GLN A 77 -13.58 20.89 42.61
CA GLN A 77 -13.39 22.26 42.09
C GLN A 77 -12.06 22.94 42.52
N SER A 78 -11.16 22.18 43.15
CA SER A 78 -9.87 22.72 43.61
C SER A 78 -8.88 22.94 42.46
N ASN A 79 -7.75 23.61 42.73
CA ASN A 79 -6.68 23.81 41.75
C ASN A 79 -6.13 22.47 41.18
N SER A 80 -6.10 21.41 42.00
CA SER A 80 -5.72 20.06 41.54
C SER A 80 -6.78 19.44 40.63
N GLY A 81 -8.07 19.75 40.82
CA GLY A 81 -9.15 19.38 39.91
C GLY A 81 -8.99 19.99 38.51
N LYS A 82 -8.59 21.28 38.44
CA LYS A 82 -8.30 21.95 37.16
C LYS A 82 -7.12 21.31 36.42
N ILE A 83 -6.00 21.10 37.13
CA ILE A 83 -4.82 20.44 36.55
C ILE A 83 -5.19 19.04 36.02
N LEU A 84 -6.00 18.29 36.78
CA LEU A 84 -6.44 16.97 36.36
C LEU A 84 -7.34 17.03 35.10
N ASN A 85 -8.25 17.99 35.02
CA ASN A 85 -9.07 18.23 33.82
C ASN A 85 -8.19 18.54 32.59
N ASP A 86 -7.17 19.39 32.73
CA ASP A 86 -6.24 19.69 31.64
C ASP A 86 -5.52 18.43 31.16
N ARG A 87 -5.11 17.54 32.09
CA ARG A 87 -4.50 16.25 31.74
C ARG A 87 -5.46 15.31 31.04
N PHE A 88 -6.74 15.30 31.40
CA PHE A 88 -7.75 14.52 30.68
C PHE A 88 -8.00 15.06 29.26
N SER A 89 -7.96 16.38 29.08
CA SER A 89 -8.08 16.98 27.75
C SER A 89 -6.92 16.56 26.83
N VAL A 90 -5.68 16.62 27.33
CA VAL A 90 -4.49 16.14 26.60
C VAL A 90 -4.61 14.65 26.29
N TRP A 91 -5.00 13.82 27.27
CA TRP A 91 -5.22 12.40 27.05
C TRP A 91 -6.23 12.12 25.91
N ALA A 92 -7.36 12.82 25.91
CA ALA A 92 -8.39 12.63 24.87
C ALA A 92 -7.89 13.01 23.48
N GLN A 93 -7.07 14.07 23.37
CA GLN A 93 -6.45 14.49 22.11
C GLN A 93 -5.44 13.46 21.61
N ASP A 94 -4.51 13.04 22.46
CA ASP A 94 -3.49 12.04 22.13
C ASP A 94 -4.14 10.72 21.72
N PHE A 95 -5.18 10.30 22.45
CA PHE A 95 -5.96 9.12 22.13
C PHE A 95 -6.61 9.21 20.74
N GLY A 96 -7.24 10.35 20.43
CA GLY A 96 -7.86 10.59 19.13
C GLY A 96 -6.84 10.46 17.99
N GLN A 97 -5.64 11.01 18.17
CA GLN A 97 -4.58 10.94 17.18
C GLN A 97 -4.09 9.50 16.95
N ILE A 98 -3.86 8.73 18.01
CA ILE A 98 -3.40 7.34 17.91
C ILE A 98 -4.47 6.47 17.23
N ALA A 99 -5.74 6.63 17.61
CA ALA A 99 -6.85 5.91 16.99
C ALA A 99 -6.98 6.24 15.50
N ALA A 100 -6.82 7.51 15.11
CA ALA A 100 -6.84 7.92 13.71
C ALA A 100 -5.67 7.30 12.91
N ASN A 101 -4.46 7.33 13.47
CA ASN A 101 -3.28 6.74 12.84
C ASN A 101 -3.43 5.22 12.64
N LEU A 102 -3.94 4.50 13.64
CA LEU A 102 -4.21 3.06 13.55
C LEU A 102 -5.32 2.74 12.54
N SER A 103 -6.38 3.54 12.51
CA SER A 103 -7.45 3.39 11.52
C SER A 103 -6.92 3.59 10.08
N LEU A 104 -6.07 4.60 9.87
CA LEU A 104 -5.44 4.86 8.58
C LEU A 104 -4.52 3.70 8.15
N LEU A 105 -3.70 3.19 9.08
CA LEU A 105 -2.88 2.00 8.82
C LEU A 105 -3.76 0.82 8.40
N ASN A 106 -4.81 0.53 9.15
CA ASN A 106 -5.69 -0.59 8.86
C ASN A 106 -6.37 -0.45 7.48
N ALA A 107 -6.80 0.76 7.12
CA ALA A 107 -7.36 1.05 5.80
C ALA A 107 -6.36 0.76 4.67
N LYS A 108 -5.08 1.15 4.84
CA LYS A 108 -4.02 0.86 3.87
C LYS A 108 -3.75 -0.64 3.74
N VAL A 109 -3.75 -1.38 4.85
CA VAL A 109 -3.56 -2.84 4.84
C VAL A 109 -4.75 -3.54 4.16
N LYS A 110 -6.00 -3.09 4.42
CA LYS A 110 -7.20 -3.57 3.73
C LYS A 110 -7.14 -3.31 2.22
N ALA A 111 -6.70 -2.12 1.80
CA ALA A 111 -6.54 -1.79 0.40
C ALA A 111 -5.48 -2.67 -0.29
N LEU A 112 -4.33 -2.88 0.36
CA LEU A 112 -3.29 -3.77 -0.15
C LEU A 112 -3.80 -5.21 -0.32
N ARG A 113 -4.53 -5.71 0.66
CA ARG A 113 -5.19 -7.02 0.62
C ARG A 113 -6.13 -7.15 -0.59
N GLN A 114 -6.96 -6.14 -0.83
CA GLN A 114 -7.89 -6.12 -1.96
C GLN A 114 -7.16 -6.20 -3.31
N VAL A 115 -6.07 -5.43 -3.46
CA VAL A 115 -5.24 -5.47 -4.68
C VAL A 115 -4.64 -6.86 -4.90
N MET A 116 -4.17 -7.52 -3.84
CA MET A 116 -3.63 -8.88 -3.95
C MET A 116 -4.68 -9.92 -4.37
N LEU A 117 -5.91 -9.79 -3.87
CA LEU A 117 -7.01 -10.67 -4.27
C LEU A 117 -7.35 -10.51 -5.75
N HIS A 118 -7.52 -9.27 -6.23
CA HIS A 118 -7.82 -9.00 -7.64
C HIS A 118 -6.70 -9.49 -8.58
N ALA A 119 -5.44 -9.28 -8.21
CA ALA A 119 -4.30 -9.75 -9.01
C ALA A 119 -4.26 -11.29 -9.11
N SER A 120 -4.76 -12.00 -8.10
CA SER A 120 -4.86 -13.46 -8.11
C SER A 120 -5.99 -13.93 -9.04
N GLU A 121 -7.15 -13.26 -9.03
CA GLU A 121 -8.31 -13.57 -9.88
C GLU A 121 -8.04 -13.33 -11.38
N ASP A 122 -7.32 -12.25 -11.72
CA ASP A 122 -6.92 -11.95 -13.10
C ASP A 122 -5.95 -12.99 -13.67
N SER A 123 -5.08 -13.55 -12.82
CA SER A 123 -4.11 -14.58 -13.21
C SER A 123 -4.78 -15.92 -13.51
N ASP A 124 -5.78 -16.32 -12.71
CA ASP A 124 -6.54 -17.56 -12.94
C ASP A 124 -7.45 -17.47 -14.18
N SER A 125 -7.95 -16.27 -14.49
CA SER A 125 -8.79 -16.02 -15.66
C SER A 125 -8.01 -16.11 -16.99
N GLN A 126 -6.73 -15.72 -17.00
CA GLN A 126 -5.86 -15.86 -18.18
C GLN A 126 -5.36 -17.29 -18.42
N ALA A 127 -5.27 -18.13 -17.39
CA ALA A 127 -4.86 -19.54 -17.53
C ALA A 127 -5.98 -20.46 -18.08
N SER A 128 -7.21 -19.94 -18.17
CA SER A 128 -8.42 -20.70 -18.51
C SER A 128 -8.88 -20.53 -19.98
N HIS A 129 -8.10 -19.85 -20.82
CA HIS A 129 -8.40 -19.56 -22.24
C HIS A 129 -7.25 -19.99 -23.16
#